data_AF-A0A7H4LXB9-F1
#
_entry.id   AF-A0A7H4LXB9-F1
#
_cell.length_a   1.000
_cell.length_b   1.000
_cell.length_c   1.000
_cell.angle_alpha   90.00
_cell.angle_beta   90.00
_cell.angle_gamma   90.00
#
_symmetry.space_group_name_H-M   'P 1'
#
loop_
_entity.id
_entity.type
_entity.pdbx_description
1 polymer ?
#
loop_
_entity_poly.entity_id
_entity_poly.type
_entity_poly.pdbx_seq_one_letter_code
_entity_poly.pdbx_strand_id
1 'polypeptide(L)'
;MRAVRDGLGATLQPGAAISHLDSESLRVIGVDNPILSRPNFLVSLSDDELTPAGLAARVILAKVMRQLVESGRWPGASLYAN
;
A
#
# COMPACT_ATOMS: atom_id res chain seq x y z
N MET A 1 13.37 -8.42 0.69
CA MET A 1 13.45 -8.81 -0.74
C MET A 1 14.81 -9.32 -1.21
N ARG A 2 15.95 -8.96 -0.58
CA ARG A 2 17.28 -9.48 -1.00
C ARG A 2 17.38 -11.00 -0.99
N ALA A 3 17.01 -11.66 0.11
CA ALA A 3 17.04 -13.13 0.19
C ALA A 3 16.20 -13.83 -0.92
N VAL A 4 15.07 -13.24 -1.29
CA VAL A 4 14.22 -13.75 -2.40
C VAL A 4 14.92 -13.54 -3.75
N ARG A 5 15.58 -12.39 -3.96
CA ARG A 5 16.39 -12.12 -5.17
C ARG A 5 17.60 -13.06 -5.27
N ASP A 6 18.21 -13.40 -4.14
CA ASP A 6 19.34 -14.33 -4.05
C ASP A 6 18.90 -15.81 -4.17
N GLY A 7 17.61 -16.08 -4.44
CA GLY A 7 17.09 -17.43 -4.68
C GLY A 7 16.85 -18.26 -3.41
N LEU A 8 16.88 -17.65 -2.21
CA LEU A 8 16.78 -18.36 -0.93
C LEU A 8 15.34 -18.70 -0.51
N GLY A 9 14.33 -18.30 -1.28
CA GLY A 9 12.94 -18.62 -1.00
C GLY A 9 11.93 -17.65 -1.61
N ALA A 10 10.71 -17.67 -1.09
CA ALA A 10 9.60 -16.81 -1.48
C ALA A 10 9.04 -16.01 -0.29
N THR A 11 8.26 -14.97 -0.58
CA THR A 11 7.63 -14.14 0.46
C THR A 11 6.29 -13.60 -0.04
N LEU A 12 5.39 -13.28 0.89
CA LEU A 12 4.16 -12.55 0.60
C LEU A 12 4.41 -11.05 0.75
N GLN A 13 4.01 -10.25 -0.23
CA GLN A 13 4.14 -8.80 -0.20
C GLN A 13 2.77 -8.16 -0.47
N PRO A 14 2.42 -7.06 0.23
CA PRO A 14 1.26 -6.27 -0.15
C PRO A 14 1.52 -5.59 -1.50
N GLY A 15 0.47 -5.36 -2.28
CA GLY A 15 0.59 -4.71 -3.60
C GLY A 15 1.31 -3.37 -3.57
N ALA A 16 1.12 -2.58 -2.51
CA ALA A 16 1.84 -1.32 -2.32
C ALA A 16 3.38 -1.51 -2.28
N ALA A 17 3.90 -2.57 -1.65
CA ALA A 17 5.34 -2.86 -1.63
C ALA A 17 5.84 -3.34 -3.00
N ILE A 18 4.99 -4.03 -3.76
CA ILE A 18 5.30 -4.51 -5.12
C ILE A 18 5.41 -3.33 -6.10
N SER A 19 4.64 -2.25 -5.89
CA SER A 19 4.63 -1.08 -6.79
C SER A 19 5.99 -0.38 -6.97
N HIS A 20 6.96 -0.68 -6.09
CA HIS A 20 8.33 -0.16 -6.13
C HIS A 20 9.37 -1.21 -6.56
N LEU A 21 8.96 -2.44 -6.88
CA LEU A 21 9.89 -3.48 -7.30
C LEU A 21 10.23 -3.33 -8.78
N ASP A 22 11.53 -3.44 -9.07
CA ASP A 22 12.02 -3.60 -10.43
C ASP A 22 11.62 -5.00 -10.96
N SER A 23 10.85 -5.03 -12.04
CA SER A 23 10.18 -6.23 -12.56
C SER A 23 11.15 -7.28 -13.10
N GLU A 24 12.39 -6.92 -13.38
CA GLU A 24 13.34 -7.84 -14.04
C GLU A 24 13.92 -8.91 -13.11
N SER A 25 13.86 -8.71 -11.78
CA SER A 25 14.54 -9.60 -10.82
C SER A 25 13.64 -10.60 -10.10
N LEU A 26 12.31 -10.43 -10.16
CA LEU A 26 11.37 -11.16 -9.32
C LEU A 26 10.07 -11.47 -10.06
N ARG A 27 9.64 -12.72 -10.01
CA ARG A 27 8.29 -13.10 -10.45
C ARG A 27 7.28 -12.77 -9.35
N VAL A 28 6.23 -12.05 -9.73
CA VAL A 28 5.08 -11.75 -8.87
C VAL A 28 3.90 -12.62 -9.30
N ILE A 29 3.31 -13.34 -8.36
CA ILE A 29 2.13 -14.18 -8.60
C ILE A 29 1.00 -13.63 -7.72
N GLY A 30 -0.14 -13.33 -8.34
CA GLY A 30 -1.34 -12.93 -7.61
C GLY A 30 -1.87 -14.09 -6.78
N VAL A 31 -2.22 -13.82 -5.52
CA VAL A 31 -2.87 -14.79 -4.64
C VAL A 31 -4.34 -14.44 -4.58
N ASP A 32 -5.18 -15.28 -5.19
CA ASP A 32 -6.63 -15.15 -5.05
C ASP A 32 -7.09 -15.84 -3.78
N ASN A 33 -7.32 -15.05 -2.73
CA ASN A 33 -7.83 -15.55 -1.46
C ASN A 33 -8.64 -14.46 -0.77
N PRO A 34 -9.97 -14.65 -0.59
CA PRO A 34 -10.85 -13.62 -0.04
C PRO A 34 -10.59 -13.29 1.45
N ILE A 35 -9.85 -14.15 2.16
CA ILE A 35 -9.52 -13.97 3.58
C ILE A 35 -8.19 -13.22 3.75
N LEU A 36 -7.27 -13.32 2.78
CA LEU A 36 -5.97 -12.65 2.83
C LEU A 36 -6.10 -11.16 2.51
N SER A 37 -6.46 -10.38 3.54
CA SER A 37 -6.52 -8.93 3.46
C SER A 37 -5.69 -8.28 4.57
N ARG A 38 -5.22 -7.06 4.32
CA ARG A 38 -4.57 -6.21 5.32
C ARG A 38 -5.19 -4.82 5.25
N PRO A 39 -5.99 -4.42 6.25
CA PRO A 39 -6.47 -3.05 6.35
C PRO A 39 -5.28 -2.09 6.47
N ASN A 40 -5.34 -0.98 5.74
CA ASN A 40 -4.40 0.14 5.90
C ASN A 40 -5.19 1.35 6.34
N PHE A 41 -4.73 2.01 7.41
CA PHE A 41 -5.38 3.18 7.99
C PHE A 41 -4.46 4.38 7.92
N LEU A 42 -5.02 5.54 7.58
CA LEU A 42 -4.40 6.83 7.85
C LEU A 42 -4.91 7.31 9.20
N VAL A 43 -4.01 7.45 10.17
CA VAL A 43 -4.34 7.83 11.55
C VAL A 43 -3.63 9.14 11.90
N SER A 44 -4.35 10.04 12.56
CA SER A 44 -3.84 11.32 13.04
C SER A 44 -4.50 11.68 14.38
N LEU A 45 -4.01 12.74 15.02
CA LEU A 45 -4.77 13.45 16.06
C LEU A 45 -6.06 14.05 15.49
N SER A 46 -6.93 14.55 16.36
CA SER A 46 -8.15 15.26 15.95
C SER A 46 -7.82 16.59 15.26
N ASP A 47 -8.84 17.20 14.64
CA ASP A 47 -8.66 18.40 13.82
C ASP A 47 -8.18 19.62 14.62
N ASP A 48 -8.59 19.72 15.88
CA ASP A 48 -8.21 20.76 16.83
C ASP A 48 -6.79 20.59 17.40
N GLU A 49 -6.28 19.36 17.40
CA GLU A 49 -4.93 19.03 17.86
C GLU A 49 -3.87 19.13 16.75
N LEU A 50 -4.30 19.19 15.49
CA LEU A 50 -3.40 19.29 14.34
C LEU A 50 -3.07 20.75 14.01
N THR A 51 -1.79 21.01 13.74
CA THR A 51 -1.38 22.27 13.11
C THR A 51 -1.96 22.39 11.69
N PRO A 52 -2.04 23.59 11.11
CA PRO A 52 -2.46 23.77 9.71
C PRO A 52 -1.64 22.90 8.73
N ALA A 53 -0.34 22.73 8.98
CA ALA A 53 0.53 21.86 8.17
C ALA A 53 0.18 20.38 8.37
N GLY A 54 -0.16 19.95 9.58
CA GLY A 54 -0.62 18.59 9.88
C GLY A 54 -1.93 18.25 9.18
N LEU A 55 -2.90 19.18 9.20
CA LEU A 55 -4.16 19.05 8.45
C LEU A 55 -3.90 18.90 6.95
N ALA A 56 -3.04 19.77 6.38
CA ALA A 56 -2.68 19.70 4.97
C ALA A 56 -2.00 18.36 4.61
N ALA A 57 -1.07 17.88 5.44
CA ALA A 57 -0.41 16.60 5.24
C ALA A 57 -1.41 15.43 5.23
N ARG A 58 -2.35 15.40 6.19
CA ARG A 58 -3.40 14.38 6.25
C ARG A 58 -4.28 14.38 4.99
N VAL A 59 -4.70 15.55 4.53
CA VAL A 59 -5.50 15.69 3.30
C VAL A 59 -4.73 15.18 2.08
N ILE A 60 -3.45 15.55 1.94
CA ILE A 60 -2.62 15.11 0.82
C ILE A 60 -2.36 13.61 0.87
N LEU A 61 -2.03 13.05 2.04
CA LEU A 61 -1.83 11.60 2.20
C LEU A 61 -3.10 10.83 1.82
N ALA A 62 -4.27 11.24 2.31
CA ALA A 62 -5.54 10.60 1.96
C ALA A 62 -5.81 10.65 0.45
N LYS A 63 -5.56 11.80 -0.18
CA LYS A 63 -5.71 11.99 -1.63
C LYS A 63 -4.77 11.08 -2.42
N VAL A 64 -3.48 11.05 -2.07
CA VAL A 64 -2.46 10.26 -2.76
C VAL A 64 -2.76 8.76 -2.62
N MET A 65 -3.10 8.29 -1.41
CA MET A 65 -3.48 6.89 -1.19
C MET A 65 -4.65 6.49 -2.07
N ARG A 66 -5.71 7.32 -2.12
CA ARG A 66 -6.87 7.07 -2.97
C ARG A 66 -6.49 7.00 -4.45
N GLN A 67 -5.72 7.97 -4.94
CA GLN A 67 -5.25 7.99 -6.32
C GLN A 67 -4.42 6.75 -6.67
N LEU A 68 -3.55 6.27 -5.78
CA LEU A 68 -2.73 5.08 -6.01
C LEU A 68 -3.57 3.79 -6.10
N VAL A 69 -4.65 3.69 -5.32
CA VAL A 69 -5.60 2.59 -5.40
C VAL A 69 -6.42 2.67 -6.69
N GLU A 70 -7.04 3.81 -6.97
CA GLU A 70 -7.92 4.00 -8.13
C GLU A 70 -7.18 3.88 -9.47
N SER A 71 -5.91 4.30 -9.53
CA SER A 71 -5.06 4.14 -10.73
C SER A 71 -4.43 2.75 -10.87
N GLY A 72 -4.73 1.81 -9.97
CA GLY A 72 -4.17 0.45 -9.98
C GLY A 72 -2.66 0.41 -9.67
N ARG A 73 -2.06 1.52 -9.22
CA ARG A 73 -0.65 1.60 -8.85
C ARG A 73 -0.33 0.84 -7.57
N TRP A 74 -1.33 0.54 -6.74
CA TRP A 74 -1.27 -0.44 -5.67
C TRP A 74 -2.10 -1.69 -6.04
N PRO A 75 -1.49 -2.70 -6.67
CA PRO A 75 -2.21 -3.87 -7.17
C PRO A 75 -2.95 -4.63 -6.06
N GLY A 76 -4.20 -5.01 -6.31
CA GLY A 76 -5.02 -5.75 -5.34
C GLY A 76 -5.48 -4.94 -4.13
N ALA A 77 -5.15 -3.65 -4.05
CA ALA A 77 -5.73 -2.77 -3.04
C ALA A 77 -7.14 -2.34 -3.47
N SER A 78 -8.03 -2.24 -2.50
CA SER A 78 -9.35 -1.64 -2.65
C SER A 78 -9.53 -0.53 -1.62
N LEU A 79 -10.40 0.43 -1.92
CA LEU A 79 -10.83 1.42 -0.94
C LEU A 79 -11.76 0.74 0.06
N TYR A 80 -11.57 1.05 1.34
CA TYR A 80 -12.48 0.58 2.37
C TYR A 80 -13.85 1.22 2.15
N ALA A 81 -14.86 0.40 1.87
CA ALA A 81 -16.25 0.82 1.87
C ALA A 81 -16.78 0.75 3.31
N ASN A 82 -17.29 1.88 3.80
CA ASN A 82 -18.02 1.93 5.08
C ASN A 82 -19.38 1.26 4.93
#